data_AF-A0A0N4YV46-F1
#
_entry.id   AF-A0A0N4YV46-F1
#
_cell.length_a   1.000
_cell.length_b   1.000
_cell.length_c   1.000
_cell.angle_alpha   90.00
_cell.angle_beta   90.00
_cell.angle_gamma   90.00
#
_symmetry.space_group_name_H-M   'P 1'
#
loop_
_entity.id
_entity.type
_entity.pdbx_description
1 polymer ?
#
loop_
_entity_poly.entity_id
_entity_poly.type
_entity_poly.pdbx_seq_one_letter_code
_entity_poly.pdbx_strand_id
1 'polypeptide(L)'
;MHTEILLACLICVTFADESAEFDDSEELVTWPTTALSPEETCGLCQTALRTVFGHFGANVPSRRKLVHQLKHECKRHFNYRRRCLLLMKQNYAMIFREMTDGSFRPIEACLAMKVSSHLMECTSLDSPITANYVDLTGQPEAFALVASADDISDSSD
;
A
#
# COMPACT_ATOMS: atom_id res chain seq x y z
N MET A 1 13.45 2.37 -42.23
CA MET A 1 12.23 1.95 -41.50
C MET A 1 12.39 0.52 -40.97
N HIS A 2 13.47 0.21 -40.24
CA HIS A 2 13.80 -1.17 -39.81
C HIS A 2 14.26 -1.27 -38.33
N THR A 3 14.06 -0.21 -37.54
CA THR A 3 14.46 -0.18 -36.11
C THR A 3 13.30 -0.33 -35.14
N GLU A 4 12.05 -0.23 -35.59
CA GLU A 4 10.87 -0.29 -34.70
C GLU A 4 10.39 -1.72 -34.40
N ILE A 5 10.72 -2.70 -35.25
CA ILE A 5 10.29 -4.09 -35.08
C ILE A 5 11.10 -4.79 -33.97
N LEU A 6 12.38 -4.41 -33.79
CA LEU A 6 13.23 -4.98 -32.74
C LEU A 6 12.82 -4.54 -31.32
N LEU A 7 12.28 -3.33 -31.16
CA LEU A 7 11.86 -2.81 -29.86
C LEU A 7 10.55 -3.48 -29.38
N ALA A 8 9.64 -3.81 -30.30
CA ALA A 8 8.43 -4.58 -29.97
C ALA A 8 8.75 -6.03 -29.55
N CYS A 9 9.79 -6.64 -30.13
CA CYS A 9 10.18 -8.02 -29.84
C CYS A 9 10.78 -8.16 -28.42
N LEU A 10 11.58 -7.20 -27.97
CA LEU A 10 12.12 -7.20 -26.60
C LEU A 10 11.05 -7.04 -25.52
N ILE A 11 9.95 -6.35 -25.81
CA ILE A 11 8.84 -6.19 -24.86
C ILE A 11 8.05 -7.50 -24.75
N CYS A 12 7.84 -8.23 -25.85
CA CYS A 12 7.11 -9.50 -25.81
C CYS A 12 7.89 -10.65 -25.13
N VAL A 13 9.22 -10.72 -25.26
CA VAL A 13 10.02 -11.81 -24.66
C VAL A 13 10.02 -11.76 -23.13
N THR A 14 9.76 -10.61 -22.50
CA THR A 14 9.66 -10.52 -21.03
C THR A 14 8.31 -10.97 -20.46
N PHE A 15 7.31 -11.22 -21.32
CA PHE A 15 5.95 -11.56 -20.89
C PHE A 15 5.53 -13.01 -21.15
N ALA A 16 6.38 -13.81 -21.81
CA ALA A 16 6.03 -15.14 -22.27
C ALA A 16 7.08 -16.18 -21.86
N ASP A 17 7.27 -16.40 -20.55
CA ASP A 17 7.64 -17.70 -20.00
C ASP A 17 7.61 -17.63 -18.46
N GLU A 18 6.49 -18.04 -17.85
CA GLU A 18 6.47 -19.03 -16.75
C GLU A 18 4.99 -19.26 -16.35
N SER A 19 4.33 -20.06 -17.18
CA SER A 19 3.10 -20.77 -16.85
C SER A 19 3.43 -21.87 -15.84
N ALA A 20 3.05 -21.69 -14.59
CA ALA A 20 2.79 -22.79 -13.68
C ALA A 20 1.27 -22.90 -13.50
N GLU A 21 0.76 -24.02 -14.00
CA GLU A 21 -0.62 -24.43 -14.14
C GLU A 21 -1.38 -24.42 -12.79
N PHE A 22 -2.55 -23.78 -12.75
CA PHE A 22 -3.58 -24.14 -11.76
C PHE A 22 -4.97 -23.98 -12.40
N ASP A 23 -5.67 -25.10 -12.34
CA ASP A 23 -6.90 -25.55 -12.98
C ASP A 23 -8.11 -24.60 -12.90
N ASP A 24 -8.73 -24.42 -14.07
CA ASP A 24 -10.16 -24.30 -14.40
C ASP A 24 -11.16 -23.82 -13.34
N SER A 25 -11.71 -22.61 -13.53
CA SER A 25 -13.17 -22.36 -13.50
C SER A 25 -13.44 -20.88 -13.79
N GLU A 26 -14.26 -20.67 -14.81
CA GLU A 26 -14.79 -19.41 -15.30
C GLU A 26 -15.41 -18.55 -14.18
N GLU A 27 -14.75 -17.45 -13.81
CA GLU A 27 -15.44 -16.21 -13.50
C GLU A 27 -14.48 -15.05 -13.78
N LEU A 28 -14.64 -14.45 -14.97
CA LEU A 28 -13.92 -13.26 -15.38
C LEU A 28 -14.50 -12.08 -14.58
N VAL A 29 -14.14 -12.00 -13.29
CA VAL A 29 -14.40 -10.82 -12.48
C VAL A 29 -13.51 -9.73 -13.06
N THR A 30 -14.05 -8.96 -14.00
CA THR A 30 -13.53 -7.63 -14.30
C THR A 30 -13.76 -6.80 -13.04
N TRP A 31 -12.84 -6.89 -12.08
CA TRP A 31 -12.71 -5.84 -11.09
C TRP A 31 -12.51 -4.57 -11.92
N PRO A 32 -13.34 -3.53 -11.76
CA PRO A 32 -13.01 -2.26 -12.36
C PRO A 32 -11.60 -1.97 -11.86
N THR A 33 -10.64 -1.92 -12.79
CA THR A 33 -9.38 -1.25 -12.50
C THR A 33 -9.79 0.21 -12.44
N THR A 34 -10.41 0.59 -11.33
CA THR A 34 -10.70 1.98 -10.99
C THR A 34 -9.32 2.58 -10.96
N ALA A 35 -8.97 3.24 -12.07
CA ALA A 35 -7.69 3.89 -12.21
C ALA A 35 -7.62 4.89 -11.07
N LEU A 36 -6.84 4.57 -10.04
CA LEU A 36 -6.66 5.44 -8.89
C LEU A 36 -6.23 6.80 -9.42
N SER A 37 -6.90 7.84 -8.95
CA SER A 37 -6.46 9.20 -9.26
C SER A 37 -5.04 9.42 -8.71
N PRO A 38 -4.27 10.37 -9.28
CA PRO A 38 -2.96 10.73 -8.76
C PRO A 38 -3.00 11.13 -7.28
N GLU A 39 -4.05 11.84 -6.86
CA GLU A 39 -4.25 12.29 -5.49
C GLU A 39 -4.48 11.10 -4.53
N GLU A 40 -5.37 10.16 -4.89
CA GLU A 40 -5.59 8.95 -4.09
C GLU A 40 -4.33 8.09 -4.00
N THR A 41 -3.60 7.98 -5.10
CA THR A 41 -2.34 7.24 -5.16
C THR A 41 -1.31 7.83 -4.19
N CYS A 42 -1.14 9.16 -4.22
CA CYS A 42 -0.26 9.87 -3.32
C CYS A 42 -0.71 9.72 -1.85
N GLY A 43 -2.00 9.86 -1.59
CA GLY A 43 -2.60 9.70 -0.25
C GLY A 43 -2.35 8.30 0.32
N LEU A 44 -2.55 7.26 -0.47
CA LEU A 44 -2.33 5.86 -0.06
C LEU A 44 -0.84 5.56 0.14
N CYS A 45 0.04 6.10 -0.69
CA CYS A 45 1.49 5.99 -0.48
C CYS A 45 1.91 6.62 0.86
N GLN A 46 1.50 7.87 1.10
CA GLN A 46 1.82 8.59 2.33
C GLN A 46 1.24 7.87 3.55
N THR A 47 0.00 7.38 3.45
CA THR A 47 -0.68 6.63 4.51
C THR A 47 0.09 5.36 4.84
N ALA A 48 0.41 4.52 3.85
CA ALA A 48 1.13 3.26 4.08
C ALA A 48 2.47 3.49 4.78
N LEU A 49 3.25 4.47 4.31
CA LEU A 49 4.54 4.81 4.91
C LEU A 49 4.40 5.36 6.33
N ARG A 50 3.45 6.27 6.57
CA ARG A 50 3.17 6.84 7.90
C ARG A 50 2.73 5.77 8.88
N THR A 51 1.82 4.87 8.47
CA THR A 51 1.32 3.77 9.30
C THR A 51 2.46 2.83 9.70
N VAL A 52 3.32 2.45 8.75
CA VAL A 52 4.47 1.57 9.03
C VAL A 52 5.48 2.25 9.96
N PHE A 53 5.76 3.53 9.75
CA PHE A 53 6.66 4.28 10.64
C PHE A 53 6.09 4.41 12.06
N GLY A 54 4.80 4.70 12.19
CA GLY A 54 4.07 4.75 13.46
C GLY A 54 4.02 3.39 14.16
N HIS A 55 3.85 2.29 13.41
CA HIS A 55 3.90 0.93 13.94
C HIS A 55 5.22 0.61 14.65
N PHE A 56 6.33 1.18 14.17
CA PHE A 56 7.64 1.03 14.80
C PHE A 56 7.93 2.07 15.90
N GLY A 57 6.96 2.93 16.25
CA GLY A 57 7.18 4.01 17.21
C GLY A 57 8.28 4.97 16.75
N ALA A 58 8.32 5.28 15.45
CA ALA A 58 9.34 6.12 14.82
C ALA A 58 10.79 5.59 14.89
N ASN A 59 10.99 4.30 15.18
CA ASN A 59 12.31 3.67 15.24
C ASN A 59 12.33 2.32 14.51
N VAL A 60 12.77 2.34 13.24
CA VAL A 60 12.77 1.15 12.39
C VAL A 60 13.88 0.17 12.82
N PRO A 61 13.57 -1.05 13.30
CA PRO A 61 14.59 -1.89 13.92
C PRO A 61 15.54 -2.55 12.92
N SER A 62 15.05 -2.91 11.72
CA SER A 62 15.87 -3.51 10.66
C SER A 62 15.19 -3.47 9.30
N ARG A 63 15.99 -3.59 8.23
CA ARG A 63 15.50 -3.66 6.84
C ARG A 63 14.50 -4.80 6.63
N ARG A 64 14.76 -5.97 7.22
CA ARG A 64 13.87 -7.14 7.09
C ARG A 64 12.51 -6.90 7.73
N LYS A 65 12.49 -6.32 8.94
CA LYS A 65 11.25 -5.98 9.63
C LYS A 65 10.47 -4.91 8.87
N LEU A 66 11.15 -3.90 8.33
CA LEU A 66 10.53 -2.89 7.48
C LEU A 66 9.83 -3.51 6.26
N VAL A 67 10.53 -4.33 5.48
CA VAL A 67 9.96 -4.97 4.29
C VAL A 67 8.76 -5.84 4.65
N HIS A 68 8.83 -6.58 5.76
CA HIS A 68 7.71 -7.39 6.22
C HIS A 68 6.49 -6.53 6.56
N GLN A 69 6.70 -5.43 7.29
CA GLN A 69 5.62 -4.53 7.69
C GLN A 69 5.03 -3.77 6.49
N LEU A 70 5.85 -3.31 5.55
CA LEU A 70 5.39 -2.69 4.30
C LEU A 70 4.53 -3.68 3.50
N LYS A 71 4.96 -4.94 3.38
CA LYS A 71 4.18 -5.99 2.71
C LYS A 71 2.84 -6.23 3.40
N HIS A 72 2.81 -6.21 4.73
CA HIS A 72 1.59 -6.35 5.50
C HIS A 72 0.65 -5.17 5.25
N GLU A 73 1.13 -3.94 5.38
CA GLU A 73 0.34 -2.72 5.18
C GLU A 73 -0.19 -2.62 3.74
N CYS A 74 0.63 -2.89 2.72
CA CYS A 74 0.18 -2.89 1.32
C CYS A 74 -0.96 -3.87 1.04
N LYS A 75 -1.10 -4.97 1.80
CA LYS A 75 -2.19 -5.94 1.59
C LYS A 75 -3.54 -5.44 2.07
N ARG A 76 -3.57 -4.42 2.94
CA ARG A 76 -4.80 -3.83 3.49
C ARG A 76 -5.49 -2.90 2.49
N HIS A 77 -4.71 -2.31 1.57
CA HIS A 77 -5.19 -1.39 0.54
C HIS A 77 -5.54 -2.15 -0.76
N PHE A 78 -6.72 -2.76 -0.87
CA PHE A 78 -7.06 -3.66 -1.98
C PHE A 78 -6.87 -3.04 -3.38
N ASN A 79 -7.29 -1.79 -3.55
CA ASN A 79 -7.17 -0.97 -4.75
C ASN A 79 -5.72 -0.55 -5.08
N TYR A 80 -4.84 -0.47 -4.08
CA TYR A 80 -3.44 -0.04 -4.23
C TYR A 80 -2.41 -1.19 -4.05
N ARG A 81 -2.87 -2.38 -3.67
CA ARG A 81 -2.04 -3.51 -3.22
C ARG A 81 -0.94 -3.91 -4.20
N ARG A 82 -1.29 -4.13 -5.48
CA ARG A 82 -0.32 -4.59 -6.50
C ARG A 82 0.78 -3.55 -6.71
N ARG A 83 0.38 -2.28 -6.84
CA ARG A 83 1.27 -1.13 -7.04
C ARG A 83 2.16 -0.90 -5.82
N CYS A 84 1.57 -0.86 -4.62
CA CYS A 84 2.29 -0.72 -3.35
C CYS A 84 3.36 -1.80 -3.18
N LEU A 85 3.03 -3.08 -3.39
CA LEU A 85 3.99 -4.17 -3.24
C LEU A 85 5.18 -4.05 -4.19
N LEU A 86 4.93 -3.64 -5.44
CA LEU A 86 6.00 -3.44 -6.44
C LEU A 86 6.89 -2.26 -6.05
N LEU A 87 6.29 -1.12 -5.72
CA LEU A 87 6.96 0.10 -5.32
C LEU A 87 7.87 -0.12 -4.10
N MET A 88 7.31 -0.73 -3.04
CA MET A 88 8.03 -0.98 -1.79
C MET A 88 9.17 -1.99 -2.01
N LYS A 89 8.96 -3.03 -2.83
CA LYS A 89 10.01 -4.02 -3.14
C LYS A 89 11.19 -3.40 -3.90
N GLN A 90 10.95 -2.43 -4.77
CA GLN A 90 12.04 -1.76 -5.51
C GLN A 90 12.75 -0.71 -4.65
N ASN A 91 12.01 0.00 -3.79
CA ASN A 91 12.51 1.20 -3.11
C ASN A 91 12.83 1.00 -1.61
N TYR A 92 12.64 -0.20 -1.03
CA TYR A 92 12.82 -0.43 0.42
C TYR A 92 14.16 0.02 0.99
N ALA A 93 15.24 -0.03 0.21
CA ALA A 93 16.55 0.42 0.66
C ALA A 93 16.62 1.94 0.88
N MET A 94 15.98 2.72 0.01
CA MET A 94 15.85 4.16 0.16
C MET A 94 14.89 4.48 1.31
N ILE A 95 13.71 3.85 1.35
CA ILE A 95 12.72 4.04 2.42
C ILE A 95 13.34 3.77 3.80
N PHE A 96 14.12 2.70 3.93
CA PHE A 96 14.80 2.39 5.17
C PHE A 96 15.72 3.53 5.62
N ARG A 97 16.52 4.07 4.70
CA ARG A 97 17.43 5.18 5.00
C ARG A 97 16.66 6.42 5.46
N GLU A 98 15.63 6.82 4.72
CA GLU A 98 14.79 7.99 5.05
C GLU A 98 14.13 7.82 6.43
N MET A 99 13.62 6.63 6.75
CA MET A 99 13.00 6.36 8.06
C MET A 99 14.02 6.32 9.22
N THR A 100 15.29 6.06 8.95
CA THR A 100 16.34 6.01 9.98
C THR A 100 17.12 7.31 10.14
N ASP A 101 16.94 8.28 9.24
CA ASP A 101 17.66 9.56 9.26
C ASP A 101 17.12 10.57 10.29
N GLY A 102 15.99 10.24 10.94
CA GLY A 102 15.39 11.02 12.03
C GLY A 102 14.51 12.20 11.57
N SER A 103 14.57 12.57 10.29
CA SER A 103 13.78 13.66 9.68
C SER A 103 12.68 13.13 8.75
N PHE A 104 12.18 11.91 9.00
CA PHE A 104 11.32 11.20 8.06
C PHE A 104 10.03 11.96 7.69
N ARG A 105 9.88 12.29 6.41
CA ARG A 105 8.66 12.88 5.83
C ARG A 105 8.08 11.94 4.77
N PRO A 106 6.90 11.33 5.02
CA PRO A 106 6.29 10.37 4.09
C PRO A 106 6.12 10.90 2.66
N ILE A 107 5.75 12.18 2.51
CA ILE A 107 5.58 12.81 1.20
C ILE A 107 6.88 12.87 0.40
N GLU A 108 8.00 13.18 1.05
CA GLU A 108 9.31 13.27 0.38
C GLU A 108 9.76 11.89 -0.09
N ALA A 109 9.53 10.85 0.73
CA ALA A 109 9.76 9.48 0.31
C ALA A 109 8.85 9.10 -0.88
N CYS A 110 7.55 9.42 -0.85
CA CYS A 110 6.63 9.14 -1.95
C CYS A 110 6.94 9.91 -3.24
N LEU A 111 7.54 11.12 -3.14
CA LEU A 111 8.06 11.87 -4.28
C LEU A 111 9.34 11.24 -4.85
N ALA A 112 10.20 10.72 -3.98
CA ALA A 112 11.46 10.11 -4.37
C ALA A 112 11.30 8.71 -4.97
N MET A 113 10.27 7.95 -4.55
CA MET A 113 9.99 6.63 -5.08
C MET A 113 9.45 6.72 -6.51
N LYS A 114 10.06 5.94 -7.40
CA LYS A 114 9.60 5.76 -8.78
C LYS A 114 9.23 4.30 -8.99
N VAL A 115 8.09 4.04 -9.62
CA VAL A 115 7.73 2.69 -10.13
C VAL A 115 8.29 2.50 -11.54
N SER A 116 8.31 3.57 -12.33
CA SER A 116 8.85 3.64 -13.69
C SER A 116 9.20 5.09 -14.03
N SER A 117 9.85 5.33 -15.18
CA SER A 117 10.30 6.67 -15.62
C SER A 117 9.21 7.75 -15.62
N HIS A 118 7.93 7.37 -15.65
CA HIS A 118 6.79 8.27 -15.72
C HIS A 118 5.75 8.10 -14.59
N LEU A 119 5.92 7.13 -13.68
CA LEU A 119 4.96 6.90 -12.58
C LEU A 119 5.62 7.22 -11.23
N MET A 120 5.30 8.42 -10.73
CA MET A 120 5.52 8.82 -9.35
C MET A 120 4.25 8.58 -8.54
N GLU A 121 4.37 8.35 -7.24
CA GLU A 121 3.21 8.24 -6.36
C GLU A 121 2.66 9.60 -5.96
N CYS A 122 3.55 10.57 -5.76
CA CYS A 122 3.22 11.97 -5.53
C CYS A 122 3.88 12.87 -6.57
N THR A 123 3.30 14.02 -6.79
CA THR A 123 3.81 15.14 -7.58
C THR A 123 4.12 16.32 -6.67
N SER A 124 4.90 17.29 -7.14
CA SER A 124 5.24 18.48 -6.34
C SER A 124 4.04 19.37 -5.99
N LEU A 125 2.87 19.12 -6.59
CA LEU A 125 1.62 19.82 -6.30
C LEU A 125 0.81 19.12 -5.20
N ASP A 126 1.14 17.88 -4.86
CA ASP A 126 0.41 17.12 -3.85
C ASP A 126 0.73 17.62 -2.44
N SER A 127 -0.28 17.56 -1.57
CA SER A 127 -0.18 18.05 -0.20
C SER A 127 0.26 16.95 0.79
N PRO A 128 1.02 17.29 1.84
CA PRO A 128 1.30 16.37 2.92
C PRO A 128 0.01 15.90 3.60
N ILE A 129 -0.05 14.61 3.91
CA ILE A 129 -1.18 14.05 4.65
C ILE A 129 -1.24 14.65 6.06
N THR A 130 -2.38 15.26 6.41
CA THR A 130 -2.61 15.76 7.78
C THR A 130 -3.03 14.62 8.71
N ALA A 131 -2.98 14.83 10.02
CA ALA A 131 -3.36 13.83 11.02
C ALA A 131 -4.81 13.32 10.87
N ASN A 132 -5.67 14.04 10.13
CA ASN A 132 -7.10 13.76 9.98
C ASN A 132 -7.47 12.88 8.77
N TYR A 133 -6.51 12.32 8.04
CA TYR A 133 -6.84 11.41 6.94
C TYR A 133 -7.34 10.07 7.48
N VAL A 134 -8.66 9.92 7.51
CA VAL A 134 -9.35 8.66 7.84
C VAL A 134 -9.37 7.79 6.59
N ASP A 135 -8.73 6.64 6.69
CA ASP A 135 -8.83 5.57 5.69
C ASP A 135 -10.26 5.03 5.67
N LEU A 136 -11.10 5.60 4.82
CA LEU A 136 -12.48 5.15 4.59
C LEU A 136 -12.54 3.78 3.89
N THR A 137 -11.40 3.16 3.55
CA THR A 137 -11.37 1.87 2.84
C THR A 137 -11.20 0.66 3.76
N GLY A 138 -11.21 0.86 5.09
CA GLY A 138 -11.04 -0.17 6.10
C GLY A 138 -12.16 -0.29 7.14
N GLN A 139 -13.44 -0.28 6.74
CA GLN A 139 -14.52 -0.72 7.65
C GLN A 139 -14.57 -2.26 7.73
N PRO A 140 -14.61 -2.81 8.94
CA PRO A 140 -15.91 -3.11 9.52
C PRO A 140 -16.01 -2.59 10.96
N GLU A 141 -16.75 -1.51 11.14
CA GLU A 141 -17.24 -1.10 12.46
C GLU A 141 -18.44 -1.98 12.78
N ALA A 142 -18.20 -3.23 13.20
CA ALA A 142 -19.17 -3.97 13.98
C ALA A 142 -19.18 -3.34 15.38
N PHE A 143 -20.02 -2.32 15.59
CA PHE A 143 -20.33 -1.85 16.93
C PHE A 143 -21.11 -2.98 17.62
N ALA A 144 -20.45 -3.60 18.60
CA ALA A 144 -21.09 -4.55 19.49
C ALA A 144 -22.25 -3.84 20.19
N LEU A 145 -23.45 -4.42 20.07
CA LEU A 145 -24.59 -4.09 20.92
C LEU A 145 -24.17 -4.33 22.38
N VAL A 146 -23.90 -3.26 23.11
CA VAL A 146 -23.81 -3.32 24.57
C VAL A 146 -25.24 -3.48 25.08
N ALA A 147 -25.69 -4.72 25.23
CA ALA A 147 -26.80 -5.03 26.11
C ALA A 147 -26.29 -4.81 27.54
N SER A 148 -26.68 -3.68 28.15
CA SER A 148 -26.51 -3.46 29.58
C SER A 148 -27.35 -4.50 30.32
N ALA A 149 -26.68 -5.53 30.83
CA ALA A 149 -27.21 -6.39 31.87
C ALA A 149 -26.87 -5.74 33.21
N ASP A 150 -27.82 -5.00 33.77
CA ASP A 150 -27.80 -4.58 35.16
C ASP A 150 -29.12 -5.02 35.79
N ASP A 151 -29.06 -6.06 36.60
CA ASP A 151 -29.67 -6.09 37.93
C ASP A 151 -29.15 -7.31 38.70
N ILE A 152 -28.19 -7.04 39.59
CA ILE A 152 -27.71 -7.96 40.63
C ILE A 152 -28.51 -7.68 41.91
N SER A 153 -29.24 -8.73 42.34
CA SER A 153 -29.42 -9.28 43.69
C SER A 153 -29.88 -8.39 44.86
N ASP A 154 -30.99 -8.77 45.52
CA ASP A 154 -31.14 -9.16 46.96
C ASP A 154 -32.66 -9.32 47.23
N SER A 155 -33.23 -10.16 48.10
CA SER A 155 -32.83 -10.73 49.37
C SER A 155 -33.80 -11.89 49.70
N SER A 156 -33.36 -12.85 50.52
CA SER A 156 -34.22 -13.91 51.08
C SER A 156 -34.76 -13.47 52.44
N ASP A 157 -36.08 -13.52 52.65
CA ASP A 157 -36.76 -13.89 53.91
C ASP A 157 -38.21 -14.31 53.61
#